data_AF-A0A3B8MR27-F1
#
_entry.id   AF-A0A3B8MR27-F1
#
_cell.length_a   1.000
_cell.length_b   1.000
_cell.length_c   1.000
_cell.angle_alpha   90.00
_cell.angle_beta   90.00
_cell.angle_gamma   90.00
#
_symmetry.space_group_name_H-M   'P 1'
#
loop_
_entity.id
_entity.type
_entity.pdbx_description
1 polymer ?
#
loop_
_entity_poly.entity_id
_entity_poly.type
_entity_poly.pdbx_seq_one_letter_code
_entity_poly.pdbx_strand_id
1 'polypeptide(L)' 'MRGVIGKWGNSPALRIPVGVMKQAQFSLQQPVTMVVTPGRIVIEPSDSIEFDLSKLVG' A
#
# COMPACT_ATOMS: atom_id res chain seq x y z
N MET A 1 16.43 3.32 -3.38
CA MET A 1 16.46 3.07 -1.91
C MET A 1 16.99 1.67 -1.66
N ARG A 2 17.80 1.46 -0.62
CA ARG A 2 18.18 0.14 -0.11
C ARG A 2 17.69 0.02 1.34
N GLY A 3 17.24 -1.16 1.74
CA GLY A 3 16.73 -1.42 3.08
C GLY A 3 16.79 -2.90 3.40
N VAL A 4 16.57 -3.23 4.67
CA VAL A 4 16.54 -4.62 5.16
C VAL A 4 15.15 -4.88 5.72
N ILE A 5 14.59 -6.04 5.41
CA ILE A 5 13.32 -6.49 6.00
C ILE A 5 13.59 -6.81 7.47
N GLY A 6 12.89 -6.11 8.36
CA GLY A 6 12.94 -6.33 9.80
C GLY A 6 11.72 -7.08 10.31
N LYS A 7 11.57 -7.14 11.63
CA LYS A 7 10.41 -7.74 12.31
C LYS A 7 9.59 -6.65 12.99
N TRP A 8 8.27 -6.67 12.79
CA TRP A 8 7.31 -5.87 13.54
C TRP A 8 6.24 -6.79 14.12
N GLY A 9 6.22 -6.92 15.45
CA GLY A 9 5.43 -7.98 16.10
C GLY A 9 5.91 -9.35 15.63
N ASN A 10 5.00 -10.17 15.09
CA ASN A 10 5.32 -11.48 14.54
C ASN A 10 5.48 -11.50 13.01
N SER A 11 5.39 -10.34 12.35
CA SER A 11 5.41 -10.24 10.89
C SER A 11 6.67 -9.56 10.37
N PRO A 12 7.17 -9.94 9.18
CA PRO A 12 8.18 -9.18 8.47
C PRO A 12 7.66 -7.79 8.07
N ALA A 13 8.51 -6.76 8.16
CA ALA A 13 8.16 -5.40 7.78
C ALA A 13 9.35 -4.68 7.13
N LEU A 14 9.06 -3.87 6.10
CA LEU A 14 10.03 -2.96 5.49
C LEU A 14 9.65 -1.52 5.82
N ARG A 15 10.59 -0.73 6.34
CA ARG A 15 10.36 0.70 6.62
C ARG A 15 10.37 1.47 5.31
N ILE A 16 9.28 2.18 5.01
CA ILE A 16 9.17 3.08 3.87
C ILE A 16 9.39 4.52 4.35
N PRO A 17 10.40 5.25 3.82
CA PRO A 17 10.61 6.65 4.17
C PRO A 17 9.41 7.53 3.82
N VAL A 18 9.16 8.55 4.65
CA VAL A 18 8.03 9.49 4.46
C VAL A 18 8.06 10.16 3.07
N GLY A 19 9.25 10.48 2.54
CA GLY A 19 9.38 11.05 1.19
C GLY A 19 8.86 10.11 0.09
N VAL A 20 9.10 8.80 0.22
CA VAL A 20 8.62 7.79 -0.74
C VAL A 20 7.10 7.65 -0.64
N MET A 21 6.55 7.63 0.57
CA MET A 21 5.08 7.61 0.77
C MET A 21 4.41 8.81 0.09
N LYS A 22 4.96 10.01 0.27
CA LYS A 22 4.43 11.23 -0.38
C LYS A 22 4.52 11.17 -1.90
N GLN A 23 5.66 10.75 -2.45
CA GLN A 23 5.86 10.61 -3.89
C GLN A 23 4.91 9.58 -4.51
N ALA A 24 4.65 8.47 -3.82
CA ALA A 24 3.73 7.43 -4.25
C ALA A 24 2.25 7.75 -3.97
N GLN A 25 1.95 8.86 -3.28
CA GLN A 25 0.60 9.24 -2.83
C GLN A 25 -0.04 8.21 -1.87
N PHE A 26 0.78 7.57 -1.03
CA PHE A 26 0.32 6.62 -0.03
C PHE A 26 0.06 7.32 1.31
N SER A 27 -1.00 6.91 2.00
CA SER A 27 -1.35 7.32 3.36
C SER A 27 -1.16 6.17 4.35
N LEU A 28 -0.96 6.50 5.63
CA LEU A 28 -0.95 5.49 6.69
C LEU A 28 -2.34 4.85 6.81
N GLN A 29 -2.38 3.55 7.11
CA GLN A 29 -3.61 2.75 7.25
C GLN A 29 -4.49 2.69 5.99
N GLN A 30 -3.98 3.08 4.83
CA GLN A 30 -4.71 2.90 3.59
C GLN A 30 -4.77 1.41 3.20
N PRO A 31 -5.88 0.93 2.62
CA PRO A 31 -5.94 -0.40 2.01
C PRO A 31 -4.97 -0.52 0.83
N VAL A 32 -4.28 -1.65 0.74
CA VAL A 32 -3.35 -1.96 -0.35
C VAL A 32 -3.53 -3.39 -0.82
N THR A 33 -3.26 -3.63 -2.09
CA THR A 33 -3.09 -4.95 -2.68
C THR A 33 -1.60 -5.25 -2.82
N MET A 34 -1.23 -6.52 -2.62
CA MET A 34 0.14 -6.99 -2.78
C MET A 34 0.19 -8.10 -3.83
N VAL A 35 0.95 -7.86 -4.90
CA VAL A 35 1.18 -8.84 -5.96
C VAL A 35 2.59 -9.39 -5.82
N VAL A 36 2.71 -10.72 -5.76
CA VAL A 36 3.98 -11.43 -5.61
C VAL A 36 4.34 -12.12 -6.92
N THR A 37 5.54 -11.85 -7.40
CA THR A 37 6.17 -12.51 -8.56
C THR A 37 7.56 -13.02 -8.16
N PRO A 38 8.16 -13.97 -8.90
CA PRO A 38 9.50 -14.46 -8.56
C PRO A 38 10.52 -13.31 -8.40
N GLY A 39 11.05 -13.15 -7.19
CA GLY A 39 12.04 -12.12 -6.84
C GLY A 39 11.49 -10.69 -6.67
N ARG A 40 10.17 -10.47 -6.73
CA ARG A 40 9.57 -9.12 -6.67
C ARG A 40 8.22 -9.11 -5.96
N ILE A 41 8.04 -8.12 -5.09
CA ILE A 41 6.76 -7.78 -4.46
C ILE A 41 6.36 -6.39 -4.95
N VAL A 42 5.13 -6.24 -5.45
CA VAL A 42 4.54 -4.96 -5.83
C VAL A 42 3.41 -4.65 -4.84
N ILE A 43 3.40 -3.43 -4.31
CA ILE A 43 2.35 -2.93 -3.43
C ILE A 43 1.67 -1.79 -4.17
N GLU A 44 0.35 -1.87 -4.31
CA GLU A 44 -0.48 -0.88 -4.98
C GLU A 44 -1.67 -0.50 -4.09
N PRO A 45 -2.22 0.72 -4.21
CA PRO A 45 -3.47 1.05 -3.53
C PRO A 45 -4.53 0.02 -3.92
N SER A 46 -5.30 -0.47 -2.94
CA SER A 46 -6.48 -1.28 -3.27
C SER A 46 -7.45 -0.39 -4.04
N ASP A 47 -8.08 -0.92 -5.09
CA ASP A 47 -9.04 -0.16 -5.91
C ASP A 47 -9.98 0.65 -5.02
N SER A 48 -10.12 1.93 -5.38
CA SER A 48 -11.09 2.82 -4.75
C SER A 48 -12.44 2.13 -4.73
N ILE A 49 -13.15 2.19 -3.60
CA ILE A 49 -14.58 1.88 -3.58
C ILE A 49 -15.20 2.75 -4.69
N GLU A 50 -15.59 2.15 -5.80
CA GLU A 50 -16.31 2.84 -6.86
C GLU A 50 -17.69 3.18 -6.31
N PHE A 51 -17.81 4.38 -5.77
CA PHE A 51 -19.09 4.93 -5.42
C PHE A 51 -19.77 5.37 -6.71
N ASP A 52 -20.79 4.62 -7.10
CA ASP A 52 -21.73 5.08 -8.09
C ASP A 52 -22.56 6.21 -7.46
N LEU A 53 -22.27 7.45 -7.87
CA LEU A 53 -22.96 8.65 -7.39
C LEU A 53 -24.48 8.52 -7.55
N SER A 54 -24.95 7.88 -8.63
CA SER A 54 -26.38 7.66 -8.86
C SER A 54 -27.03 6.76 -7.81
N LYS A 55 -26.25 5.88 -7.15
CA LYS A 55 -26.70 5.06 -6.03
C LYS A 55 -26.69 5.79 -4.68
N LEU A 56 -26.07 6.96 -4.61
CA LEU A 56 -25.90 7.74 -3.37
C LEU A 56 -26.80 8.97 -3.28
N VAL A 57 -27.28 9.50 -4.40
CA VAL A 57 -28.12 10.71 -4.46
C VAL A 57 -29.57 10.43 -4.88
N GLY A 58 -30.11 9.27 -4.49
CA GLY A 58 -31.50 8.89 -4.76
C GLY A 58 -32.52 9.99 -4.47
#